data_AF-A0A2M7KU08-F1
#
_entry.id   AF-A0A2M7KU08-F1
#
_cell.length_a   1.000
_cell.length_b   1.000
_cell.length_c   1.000
_cell.angle_alpha   90.00
_cell.angle_beta   90.00
_cell.angle_gamma   90.00
#
_symmetry.space_group_name_H-M   'P 1'
#
loop_
_entity.id
_entity.type
_entity.pdbx_description
1 polymer ?
#
loop_
_entity_poly.entity_id
_entity_poly.type
_entity_poly.pdbx_seq_one_letter_code
_entity_poly.pdbx_strand_id
1 'polypeptide(L)' 'REWLDCVKSRLQPSCNPNYHVRVDVPVCLSLLSYQLGRSIHFAPTAEKILGDPEAARLSVPEYRDPWKFPAEYLPA' A
#
# COMPACT_ATOMS: atom_id res chain seq x y z
N ARG A 1 25.46 8.67 0.83
CA ARG A 1 26.44 7.77 1.48
C ARG A 1 25.75 6.78 2.42
N GLU A 2 24.71 7.20 3.14
CA GLU A 2 23.88 6.36 4.03
C GLU A 2 23.54 4.97 3.49
N TRP A 3 22.93 4.84 2.30
CA TRP A 3 22.58 3.53 1.74
C TRP A 3 23.76 2.55 1.65
N LEU A 4 24.94 3.03 1.22
CA LEU A 4 26.15 2.20 1.14
C LEU A 4 26.64 1.78 2.53
N ASP A 5 26.50 2.65 3.53
CA ASP A 5 26.90 2.36 4.91
C ASP A 5 25.94 1.34 5.56
N CYS A 6 24.64 1.43 5.26
CA CYS A 6 23.63 0.42 5.64
C CYS A 6 23.93 -0.95 5.02
N VAL A 7 24.30 -1.01 3.74
CA VAL A 7 24.70 -2.27 3.08
C VAL A 7 25.90 -2.92 3.76
N LYS A 8 26.93 -2.13 4.12
CA LYS A 8 28.13 -2.62 4.81
C LYS A 8 27.84 -3.10 6.23
N SER A 9 27.02 -2.35 6.97
CA SER A 9 26.68 -2.64 8.36
C SER A 9 25.54 -3.66 8.53
N ARG A 10 24.86 -4.04 7.43
CA ARG A 10 23.64 -4.87 7.44
C ARG A 10 22.49 -4.25 8.24
N LEU A 11 22.45 -2.92 8.33
CA LEU A 11 21.36 -2.17 8.95
C LEU A 11 20.35 -1.72 7.89
N GLN A 12 19.12 -1.46 8.32
CA GLN A 12 18.08 -0.90 7.45
C GLN A 12 18.38 0.57 7.11
N PRO A 13 18.16 1.01 5.86
CA PRO A 13 18.20 2.42 5.52
C PRO A 13 16.98 3.15 6.09
N SER A 14 17.12 4.46 6.24
CA SER A 14 16.05 5.40 6.58
C SER A 14 14.84 5.26 5.64
N CYS A 15 15.09 5.20 4.33
CA CYS A 15 14.12 4.89 3.30
C CYS A 15 14.05 3.36 3.09
N ASN A 16 13.18 2.69 3.83
CA ASN A 16 12.95 1.24 3.70
C ASN A 16 11.47 0.90 3.45
N PRO A 17 11.15 -0.28 2.85
CA PRO A 17 9.79 -0.66 2.52
C PRO A 17 8.82 -0.67 3.72
N ASN A 18 9.28 -1.10 4.90
CA ASN A 18 8.42 -1.23 6.08
C ASN A 18 7.92 0.12 6.61
N TYR A 19 8.71 1.17 6.48
CA TYR A 19 8.24 2.53 6.75
C TYR A 19 7.42 3.06 5.58
N HIS A 20 7.93 2.92 4.35
CA HIS A 20 7.32 3.54 3.18
C HIS A 20 5.92 3.06 2.88
N VAL A 21 5.59 1.78 3.13
CA VAL A 21 4.21 1.28 2.93
C VAL A 21 3.18 2.09 3.74
N ARG A 22 3.54 2.51 4.96
CA ARG A 22 2.66 3.30 5.83
C ARG A 22 2.48 4.74 5.35
N VAL A 23 3.39 5.23 4.51
CA VAL A 23 3.30 6.55 3.86
C VAL A 23 2.55 6.44 2.53
N ASP A 24 2.83 5.40 1.76
CA ASP A 24 2.29 5.21 0.41
C ASP A 24 0.79 4.84 0.43
N VAL A 25 0.36 4.00 1.37
CA VAL A 25 -1.05 3.59 1.49
C VAL A 25 -2.00 4.79 1.60
N PRO A 26 -1.81 5.77 2.51
CA PRO A 26 -2.63 6.99 2.52
C PRO A 26 -2.61 7.79 1.21
N VAL A 27 -1.47 7.85 0.52
CA VAL A 27 -1.35 8.55 -0.77
C VAL A 27 -2.23 7.86 -1.82
N CYS A 28 -2.14 6.54 -1.95
CA CYS A 28 -3.00 5.77 -2.86
C CYS A 28 -4.49 5.93 -2.51
N LEU A 29 -4.84 5.85 -1.22
CA LEU A 29 -6.23 6.04 -0.77
C LEU A 29 -6.75 7.45 -1.06
N SER A 30 -5.89 8.47 -1.02
CA SER A 30 -6.27 9.84 -1.38
C SER A 30 -6.67 9.97 -2.85
N LEU A 31 -5.95 9.29 -3.74
CA LEU A 31 -6.26 9.25 -5.17
C LEU A 31 -7.55 8.47 -5.43
N LEU A 32 -7.75 7.36 -4.73
CA LEU A 32 -8.99 6.57 -4.84
C LEU A 32 -10.20 7.36 -4.31
N SER A 33 -10.04 8.06 -3.19
CA SER A 33 -11.05 8.98 -2.63
C SER A 33 -11.42 10.07 -3.63
N TYR A 34 -10.42 10.66 -4.29
CA TYR A 34 -10.62 11.65 -5.35
C TYR A 34 -11.39 11.06 -6.55
N GLN A 35 -11.03 9.87 -7.01
CA GLN A 35 -11.71 9.20 -8.12
C GLN A 35 -13.17 8.83 -7.80
N LEU A 36 -13.44 8.41 -6.56
CA LEU A 36 -14.79 8.02 -6.11
C LEU A 36 -15.65 9.20 -5.66
N GLY A 37 -15.07 10.39 -5.52
CA GLY A 37 -15.77 11.60 -5.09
C GLY A 37 -16.27 11.56 -3.64
N ARG A 38 -15.66 10.72 -2.78
CA ARG A 38 -16.08 10.52 -1.38
C ARG A 38 -14.91 10.13 -0.49
N SER A 39 -15.02 10.43 0.79
CA SER A 39 -14.01 10.04 1.79
C SER A 39 -13.96 8.53 2.01
N ILE A 40 -12.75 7.98 2.10
CA ILE A 40 -12.49 6.58 2.45
C ILE A 40 -12.01 6.50 3.90
N HIS A 41 -12.65 5.64 4.69
CA HIS A 41 -12.24 5.37 6.07
C HIS A 41 -11.31 4.15 6.09
N PHE A 42 -10.11 4.30 6.66
CA PHE A 42 -9.10 3.25 6.71
C PHE A 42 -8.71 2.95 8.16
N ALA A 43 -8.70 1.67 8.52
CA ALA A 43 -8.20 1.19 9.81
C ALA A 43 -6.69 0.87 9.69
N PRO A 44 -5.78 1.69 10.22
CA PRO A 44 -4.34 1.49 10.04
C PRO A 44 -3.80 0.25 10.77
N THR A 45 -4.45 -0.19 11.85
CA THR A 45 -4.05 -1.39 12.59
C THR A 45 -4.47 -2.68 11.90
N ALA A 46 -5.60 -2.67 11.20
CA ALA A 46 -6.11 -3.82 10.46
C ALA A 46 -5.72 -3.78 8.97
N GLU A 47 -5.13 -2.67 8.52
CA GLU A 47 -4.80 -2.36 7.12
C GLU A 47 -5.99 -2.57 6.16
N LYS A 48 -7.17 -2.08 6.56
CA LYS A 48 -8.44 -2.31 5.83
C LYS A 48 -9.23 -1.02 5.59
N ILE A 49 -9.84 -0.95 4.41
CA ILE A 49 -10.91 0.02 4.11
C ILE A 49 -12.19 -0.43 4.83
N LEU A 50 -12.85 0.50 5.52
CA LEU A 50 -14.02 0.23 6.34
C LEU A 50 -15.31 0.64 5.61
N GLY A 51 -16.27 -0.27 5.54
CA GLY A 51 -17.64 0.02 5.10
C GLY A 51 -17.79 0.41 3.62
N ASP A 52 -16.75 0.27 2.79
CA ASP A 52 -16.76 0.63 1.37
C ASP A 52 -16.28 -0.54 0.49
N PRO A 53 -17.17 -1.48 0.12
CA PRO A 53 -16.82 -2.64 -0.69
C PRO A 53 -16.33 -2.28 -2.10
N GLU A 54 -16.82 -1.18 -2.67
CA GLU A 54 -16.38 -0.70 -3.98
C GLU A 54 -14.94 -0.21 -3.93
N ALA A 55 -14.61 0.64 -2.93
CA ALA A 55 -13.24 1.12 -2.74
C ALA A 55 -12.28 -0.03 -2.40
N ALA A 56 -12.70 -0.97 -1.55
CA ALA A 56 -11.91 -2.17 -1.26
C ALA A 56 -11.59 -2.97 -2.53
N ARG A 57 -12.58 -3.19 -3.40
CA ARG A 57 -12.36 -3.87 -4.68
C ARG A 57 -11.42 -3.10 -5.62
N LEU A 58 -11.57 -1.78 -5.70
CA LEU A 58 -10.77 -0.92 -6.59
C LEU A 58 -9.34 -0.67 -6.07
N SER A 59 -9.08 -0.91 -4.79
CA SER A 59 -7.72 -0.85 -4.21
C SER A 59 -6.82 -2.00 -4.68
N VAL A 60 -7.40 -3.05 -5.29
CA VAL A 60 -6.64 -4.16 -5.87
C VAL A 60 -6.27 -3.81 -7.32
N PRO A 61 -4.98 -3.65 -7.66
CA PRO A 61 -4.56 -3.26 -9.00
C PRO A 61 -4.68 -4.42 -10.00
N GLU A 62 -5.05 -4.09 -11.24
CA GLU A 62 -4.91 -5.01 -12.37
C GLU A 62 -3.48 -5.00 -12.87
N TYR A 63 -2.82 -6.16 -12.84
CA TYR A 63 -1.45 -6.30 -13.34
C TYR A 63 -1.45 -6.51 -14.86
N ARG A 64 -0.42 -5.98 -15.50
CA ARG A 64 -0.18 -6.15 -16.93
C ARG A 64 0.25 -7.60 -17.24
N ASP A 65 -0.27 -8.17 -18.33
CA ASP A 65 0.14 -9.49 -18.83
C ASP A 65 1.67 -9.61 -19.05
N PRO A 66 2.32 -10.76 -18.69
CA PRO A 66 1.76 -12.00 -18.14
C PRO A 66 1.65 -12.02 -16.60
N TRP A 67 1.84 -10.89 -15.94
CA TRP A 67 1.88 -10.81 -14.49
C TRP A 67 0.48 -10.85 -13.89
N LYS A 68 0.34 -11.57 -12.78
CA LYS A 68 -0.92 -11.67 -12.04
C LYS A 68 -0.72 -11.09 -10.65
N PHE A 69 -1.71 -10.33 -10.18
CA PHE A 69 -1.72 -9.89 -8.80
C PHE A 69 -1.85 -11.13 -7.89
N PRO A 70 -1.00 -11.28 -6.86
CA PRO A 70 -1.03 -12.45 -5.97
C PRO A 70 -2.18 -12.30 -4.95
N ALA A 71 -3.39 -12.62 -5.40
CA ALA A 71 -4.62 -12.49 -4.61
C ALA A 71 -4.62 -13.38 -3.36
N GLU A 72 -3.78 -14.42 -3.30
CA GLU A 72 -3.62 -15.31 -2.14
C GLU A 72 -3.15 -14.59 -0.87
N TYR A 73 -2.55 -13.41 -0.99
CA TYR A 73 -2.12 -12.61 0.17
C TYR A 73 -3.21 -11.66 0.69
N LEU A 74 -4.35 -11.56 0.00
CA LEU A 74 -5.46 -10.77 0.51
C LEU A 74 -6.19 -11.54 1.61
N PRO A 75 -6.52 -10.89 2.74
CA PRO A 75 -7.38 -11.50 3.74
C PRO A 75 -8.78 -11.77 3.16
N ALA A 76 -9.37 -12.90 3.55
CA ALA A 76 -10.77 -13.24 3.22
C ALA A 76 -11.78 -12.21 3.76
#